data_AF-M1BLJ3-F1
#
_entry.id   AF-M1BLJ3-F1
#
_cell.length_a   1.000
_cell.length_b   1.000
_cell.length_c   1.000
_cell.angle_alpha   90.00
_cell.angle_beta   90.00
_cell.angle_gamma   90.00
#
_symmetry.space_group_name_H-M   'P 1'
#
loop_
_entity.id
_entity.type
_entity.pdbx_description
1 polymer ?
#
loop_
_entity_poly.entity_id
_entity_poly.type
_entity_poly.pdbx_seq_one_letter_code
_entity_poly.pdbx_strand_id
1 'polypeptide(L)'
;MRLMLSVCCGIIFGLIVGISLPSSSLTKLNITSSIVSNFPIARDRNNVVSDQKPADPSIKIQNATDQLKIWVPSNPRGAERLPPGIVASESDYYPRRLWGKPSEDLQSKPKYLVTFTVGIKQKHNIDAAVKKFSDDFTILLFHYDGKTTEWDEFEWSKKAIHVSVRKQTKWWYAKRFLHPDIVAPYDYIFIWDEDLGVEHFDAKEYIKLVKKHGLEISQPGLDPRRGTTWQMTKRRGDREVHTFVEIMAPVFSRDAWRCVWYMIQNDLVHGWGLDFALRKCVDALTVYSLLKPAHKKIGVVDAQWIVHQGLPSLGNEGEAKDGKAPWKGVRDRCRKEWTMFQSRVANAEKAYFKSIGVDPSNLTSH
;
A
#
# COMPACT_ATOMS: atom_id res chain seq x y z
N MET A 1 55.69 -15.74 -22.37
CA MET A 1 55.85 -15.93 -20.91
C MET A 1 54.77 -15.21 -20.08
N ARG A 2 54.38 -13.97 -20.38
CA ARG A 2 53.37 -13.21 -19.60
C ARG A 2 51.93 -13.75 -19.66
N LEU A 3 51.51 -14.33 -20.80
CA LEU A 3 50.13 -14.86 -20.94
C LEU A 3 49.92 -16.16 -20.15
N MET A 4 50.92 -17.06 -20.14
CA MET A 4 50.85 -18.33 -19.41
C MET A 4 50.82 -18.11 -17.88
N LEU A 5 51.57 -17.12 -17.38
CA LEU A 5 51.55 -16.73 -15.96
C LEU A 5 50.17 -16.21 -15.52
N SER A 6 49.50 -15.40 -16.35
CA SER A 6 48.15 -14.89 -16.03
C SER A 6 47.09 -15.99 -15.98
N VAL A 7 47.18 -16.98 -16.88
CA VAL A 7 46.24 -18.10 -16.92
C VAL A 7 46.47 -19.03 -15.72
N CYS A 8 47.73 -19.31 -15.38
CA CYS A 8 48.05 -20.10 -14.19
C CYS A 8 47.59 -19.40 -12.89
N CYS A 9 47.80 -18.08 -12.76
CA CYS A 9 47.32 -17.32 -11.60
C CYS A 9 45.79 -17.32 -11.51
N GLY A 10 45.07 -17.20 -12.63
CA GLY A 10 43.61 -17.26 -12.66
C GLY A 10 43.05 -18.63 -12.26
N ILE A 11 43.68 -19.72 -12.70
CA ILE A 11 43.30 -21.09 -12.34
C ILE A 11 43.55 -21.36 -10.85
N ILE A 12 44.70 -20.93 -10.33
CA ILE A 12 45.04 -21.08 -8.90
C ILE A 12 44.09 -20.25 -8.03
N PHE A 13 43.78 -19.01 -8.42
CA PHE A 13 42.84 -18.17 -7.68
C PHE A 13 41.41 -18.73 -7.73
N GLY A 14 40.98 -19.27 -8.88
CA GLY A 14 39.69 -19.95 -9.02
C GLY A 14 39.58 -21.23 -8.18
N LEU A 15 40.65 -22.02 -8.08
CA LEU A 15 40.72 -23.19 -7.21
C LEU A 15 40.71 -22.82 -5.73
N ILE A 16 41.44 -21.77 -5.32
CA ILE A 16 41.45 -21.31 -3.93
C ILE A 16 40.07 -20.80 -3.52
N VAL A 17 39.39 -20.00 -4.34
CA VAL A 17 38.01 -19.55 -4.05
C VAL A 17 37.01 -20.72 -4.05
N GLY A 18 37.18 -21.68 -4.96
CA GLY A 18 36.34 -22.89 -5.02
C GLY A 18 36.50 -23.85 -3.84
N ILE A 19 37.70 -23.90 -3.22
CA ILE A 19 38.00 -24.74 -2.05
C ILE A 19 37.74 -23.98 -0.73
N SER A 20 37.74 -22.64 -0.74
CA SER A 20 37.51 -21.79 0.44
C SER A 20 36.03 -21.55 0.77
N LEU A 21 35.11 -21.98 -0.10
CA LEU A 21 33.72 -22.16 0.30
C LEU A 21 33.67 -23.42 1.16
N PRO A 22 33.32 -23.34 2.46
CA PRO A 22 32.99 -24.54 3.18
C PRO A 22 31.81 -25.16 2.44
N SER A 23 32.03 -26.33 1.86
CA SER A 23 30.95 -27.24 1.52
C SER A 23 30.32 -27.66 2.84
N SER A 24 29.51 -26.76 3.41
CA SER A 24 28.60 -27.09 4.50
C SER A 24 27.68 -28.13 3.92
N SER A 25 28.08 -29.38 4.17
CA SER A 25 27.32 -30.60 4.02
C SER A 25 25.82 -30.31 4.08
N LEU A 26 25.17 -30.30 2.91
CA LEU A 26 23.72 -30.49 2.81
C LEU A 26 23.33 -31.94 3.13
N THR A 27 24.23 -32.74 3.71
CA THR A 27 23.96 -34.04 4.30
C THR A 27 24.03 -33.93 5.82
N LYS A 28 23.08 -33.18 6.40
CA LYS A 28 22.52 -33.37 7.76
C LYS A 28 21.38 -32.38 8.02
N LEU A 29 20.39 -32.32 7.14
CA LEU A 29 19.02 -32.09 7.62
C LEU A 29 18.63 -33.35 8.40
N ASN A 30 18.98 -33.36 9.69
CA ASN A 30 18.50 -34.36 10.63
C ASN A 30 17.03 -34.00 10.89
N ILE A 31 16.17 -34.28 9.92
CA ILE A 31 14.73 -34.33 10.15
C ILE A 31 14.55 -35.51 11.10
N THR A 32 14.62 -35.23 12.39
CA THR A 32 14.23 -36.18 13.43
C THR A 32 12.88 -36.77 13.02
N SER A 33 12.78 -38.09 13.11
CA SER A 33 11.64 -38.91 12.71
C SER A 33 10.27 -38.47 13.26
N SER A 34 10.25 -37.48 14.17
CA SER A 34 9.06 -36.80 14.68
C SER A 34 8.28 -35.99 13.64
N ILE A 35 8.88 -35.58 12.51
CA ILE A 35 8.14 -34.89 11.42
C ILE A 35 7.62 -35.89 10.36
N VAL A 36 8.26 -37.06 10.23
CA VAL A 36 7.90 -38.07 9.22
C VAL A 36 6.86 -39.07 9.73
N SER A 37 6.64 -39.19 11.05
CA SER A 37 5.69 -40.15 11.63
C SER A 37 4.21 -39.86 11.35
N ASN A 38 3.85 -38.70 10.78
CA ASN A 38 2.44 -38.29 10.60
C ASN A 38 1.94 -38.30 9.15
N PHE A 39 2.69 -38.84 8.19
CA PHE A 39 2.17 -39.12 6.84
C PHE A 39 2.20 -40.63 6.57
N PRO A 40 1.05 -41.34 6.59
CA PRO A 40 1.02 -42.74 6.22
C PRO A 40 1.15 -42.84 4.69
N ILE A 41 2.39 -42.93 4.20
CA ILE A 41 2.68 -43.45 2.87
C ILE A 41 2.56 -44.97 2.97
N ALA A 42 1.47 -45.50 2.43
CA ALA A 42 1.30 -46.94 2.24
C ALA A 42 2.46 -47.47 1.37
N ARG A 43 3.31 -48.33 1.95
CA ARG A 43 4.23 -49.18 1.19
C ARG A 43 4.04 -50.64 1.56
N ASP A 44 4.20 -51.41 0.51
CA ASP A 44 3.65 -52.71 0.19
C ASP A 44 4.20 -53.90 0.99
N ARG A 45 3.47 -55.00 0.84
CA ARG A 45 3.59 -56.35 1.40
C ARG A 45 4.99 -56.96 1.32
N ASN A 46 5.37 -57.69 2.39
CA ASN A 46 5.64 -59.15 2.39
C ASN A 46 6.42 -59.55 3.65
N ASN A 47 5.81 -60.36 4.54
CA ASN A 47 6.34 -61.62 5.10
C ASN A 47 5.64 -62.04 6.42
N VAL A 48 4.85 -63.11 6.30
CA VAL A 48 4.78 -64.32 7.15
C VAL A 48 4.64 -64.21 8.69
N VAL A 49 3.40 -64.52 9.14
CA VAL A 49 2.95 -65.39 10.27
C VAL A 49 3.49 -65.14 11.69
N SER A 50 2.58 -64.73 12.60
CA SER A 50 2.15 -65.53 13.77
C SER A 50 0.99 -64.86 14.50
N ASP A 51 0.12 -65.69 15.07
CA ASP A 51 -1.15 -65.39 15.73
C ASP A 51 -1.10 -64.31 16.82
N GLN A 52 -1.98 -63.31 16.68
CA GLN A 52 -2.73 -62.68 17.77
C GLN A 52 -3.82 -61.79 17.15
N LYS A 53 -5.08 -61.94 17.60
CA LYS A 53 -6.22 -61.10 17.17
C LYS A 53 -5.86 -59.61 17.31
N PRO A 54 -5.82 -58.80 16.23
CA PRO A 54 -5.77 -57.37 16.37
C PRO A 54 -7.20 -56.84 16.50
N ALA A 55 -7.49 -56.20 17.64
CA ALA A 55 -8.53 -55.19 17.66
C ALA A 55 -8.19 -54.14 16.60
N ASP A 56 -9.15 -53.83 15.73
CA ASP A 56 -8.98 -52.98 14.55
C ASP A 56 -8.29 -51.63 14.89
N PRO A 57 -6.99 -51.45 14.56
CA PRO A 57 -6.24 -50.24 14.89
C PRO A 57 -6.66 -49.04 14.05
N SER A 58 -7.37 -49.27 12.94
CA SER A 58 -7.69 -48.25 11.93
C SER A 58 -8.63 -47.17 12.46
N ILE A 59 -9.59 -47.55 13.33
CA ILE A 59 -10.60 -46.63 13.89
C ILE A 59 -10.01 -45.66 14.91
N LYS A 60 -9.01 -46.07 15.69
CA LYS A 60 -8.32 -45.18 16.66
C LYS A 60 -7.35 -44.22 15.97
N ILE A 61 -6.70 -44.64 14.89
CA ILE A 61 -5.74 -43.81 14.15
C ILE A 61 -6.46 -42.68 13.39
N GLN A 62 -7.64 -42.93 12.82
CA GLN A 62 -8.44 -41.89 12.14
C GLN A 62 -8.90 -40.79 13.12
N ASN A 63 -9.40 -41.17 14.30
CA ASN A 63 -9.80 -40.20 15.33
C ASN A 63 -8.61 -39.40 15.89
N ALA A 64 -7.43 -40.02 16.01
CA ALA A 64 -6.21 -39.33 16.43
C ALA A 64 -5.67 -38.37 15.35
N THR A 65 -5.81 -38.71 14.07
CA THR A 65 -5.38 -37.84 12.95
C THR A 65 -6.30 -36.64 12.76
N ASP A 66 -7.60 -36.75 13.06
CA ASP A 66 -8.51 -35.60 13.06
C ASP A 66 -8.26 -34.65 14.25
N GLN A 67 -7.83 -35.16 15.41
CA GLN A 67 -7.46 -34.32 16.56
C GLN A 67 -6.14 -33.57 16.39
N LEU A 68 -5.27 -33.99 15.45
CA LEU A 68 -3.98 -33.35 15.16
C LEU A 68 -4.05 -32.31 14.02
N LYS A 69 -5.22 -32.15 13.38
CA LYS A 69 -5.40 -31.15 12.32
C LYS A 69 -5.50 -29.76 12.94
N ILE A 70 -4.49 -28.95 12.69
CA ILE A 70 -4.50 -27.53 13.08
C ILE A 70 -5.51 -26.82 12.20
N TRP A 71 -6.53 -26.27 12.85
CA TRP A 71 -7.53 -25.40 12.22
C TRP A 71 -7.93 -24.31 13.22
N VAL A 72 -7.54 -23.07 12.94
CA VAL A 72 -7.81 -21.90 13.76
C VAL A 72 -8.67 -20.91 12.97
N PRO A 73 -9.98 -20.85 13.22
CA PRO A 73 -10.91 -19.99 12.48
C PRO A 73 -10.65 -18.49 12.66
N SER A 74 -9.96 -18.08 13.74
CA SER A 74 -9.62 -16.67 13.99
C SER A 74 -8.43 -16.17 13.19
N ASN A 75 -7.68 -17.06 12.52
CA ASN A 75 -6.58 -16.65 11.65
C ASN A 75 -7.12 -15.96 10.37
N PRO A 76 -6.29 -15.14 9.70
CA PRO A 76 -6.63 -14.59 8.40
C PRO A 76 -7.02 -15.68 7.40
N ARG A 77 -7.90 -15.32 6.45
CA ARG A 77 -8.39 -16.25 5.43
C ARG A 77 -7.21 -16.88 4.67
N GLY A 78 -7.17 -18.22 4.61
CA GLY A 78 -6.09 -18.99 4.00
C GLY A 78 -4.97 -19.38 4.95
N ALA A 79 -4.92 -18.83 6.17
CA ALA A 79 -3.96 -19.15 7.22
C ALA A 79 -4.56 -20.00 8.37
N GLU A 80 -5.78 -20.51 8.21
CA GLU A 80 -6.49 -21.27 9.25
C GLU A 80 -5.73 -22.55 9.64
N ARG A 81 -4.90 -23.09 8.74
CA ARG A 81 -4.08 -24.28 8.99
C ARG A 81 -2.78 -24.00 9.73
N LEU A 82 -2.51 -22.75 10.10
CA LEU A 82 -1.28 -22.35 10.79
C LEU A 82 -1.51 -22.19 12.30
N PRO A 83 -0.55 -22.58 13.15
CA PRO A 83 -0.57 -22.20 14.56
C PRO A 83 -0.60 -20.66 14.69
N PRO A 84 -1.37 -20.07 15.61
CA PRO A 84 -1.51 -18.61 15.69
C PRO A 84 -0.17 -17.89 15.92
N GLY A 85 0.74 -18.51 16.66
CA GLY A 85 2.03 -17.92 17.01
C GLY A 85 3.01 -17.71 15.85
N ILE A 86 2.75 -18.26 14.65
CA ILE A 86 3.58 -18.04 13.45
C ILE A 86 2.88 -17.16 12.40
N VAL A 87 1.63 -16.75 12.64
CA VAL A 87 0.87 -15.94 11.69
C VAL A 87 1.31 -14.48 11.76
N ALA A 88 1.85 -13.98 10.66
CA ALA A 88 2.03 -12.55 10.43
C ALA A 88 0.89 -12.05 9.52
N SER A 89 -0.12 -11.41 10.10
CA SER A 89 -1.30 -10.91 9.37
C SER A 89 -1.05 -9.61 8.61
N GLU A 90 0.02 -8.91 8.95
CA GLU A 90 0.41 -7.60 8.40
C GLU A 90 1.86 -7.64 7.91
N SER A 91 2.23 -6.65 7.12
CA SER A 91 3.57 -6.44 6.59
C SER A 91 3.96 -4.97 6.76
N ASP A 92 5.15 -4.60 6.26
CA ASP A 92 5.68 -3.25 6.33
C ASP A 92 6.65 -2.94 5.18
N TYR A 93 6.99 -1.67 5.03
CA TYR A 93 7.99 -1.20 4.05
C TYR A 93 9.37 -0.98 4.66
N TYR A 94 9.59 -1.35 5.93
CA TYR A 94 10.86 -1.06 6.58
C TYR A 94 11.93 -2.02 6.00
N PRO A 95 13.08 -1.52 5.50
CA PRO A 95 14.16 -2.38 5.04
C PRO A 95 14.71 -3.28 6.16
N ARG A 96 15.21 -4.45 5.80
CA ARG A 96 15.90 -5.39 6.71
C ARG A 96 17.30 -5.68 6.18
N ARG A 97 18.26 -5.94 7.07
CA ARG A 97 19.63 -6.26 6.67
C ARG A 97 19.68 -7.72 6.21
N LEU A 98 20.61 -8.04 5.32
CA LEU A 98 20.81 -9.41 4.82
C LEU A 98 21.56 -10.31 5.83
N TRP A 99 22.06 -9.75 6.93
CA TRP A 99 22.89 -10.43 7.93
C TRP A 99 22.62 -9.87 9.34
N GLY A 100 23.06 -10.59 10.37
CA GLY A 100 22.94 -10.19 11.77
C GLY A 100 21.63 -10.65 12.41
N LYS A 101 21.26 -10.04 13.54
CA LYS A 101 20.02 -10.36 14.25
C LYS A 101 18.87 -9.50 13.73
N PRO A 102 17.72 -10.08 13.36
CA PRO A 102 16.55 -9.31 12.90
C PRO A 102 16.05 -8.28 13.92
N SER A 103 16.23 -8.55 15.22
CA SER A 103 15.86 -7.62 16.30
C SER A 103 16.65 -6.30 16.29
N GLU A 104 17.78 -6.27 15.62
CA GLU A 104 18.69 -5.11 15.55
C GLU A 104 18.55 -4.33 14.22
N ASP A 105 17.69 -4.78 13.30
CA ASP A 105 17.56 -4.18 11.97
C ASP A 105 16.90 -2.81 11.99
N LEU A 106 16.03 -2.57 12.96
CA LEU A 106 15.26 -1.32 13.09
C LEU A 106 15.59 -0.62 14.40
N GLN A 107 16.47 0.39 14.32
CA GLN A 107 16.76 1.28 15.45
C GLN A 107 15.58 2.21 15.77
N SER A 108 14.86 2.65 14.75
CA SER A 108 13.62 3.42 14.84
C SER A 108 12.63 2.95 13.78
N LYS A 109 11.34 3.16 14.03
CA LYS A 109 10.26 2.81 13.10
C LYS A 109 9.56 4.10 12.63
N PRO A 110 9.64 4.43 11.33
CA PRO A 110 8.87 5.53 10.77
C PRO A 110 7.38 5.38 11.07
N LYS A 111 6.73 6.47 11.46
CA LYS A 111 5.32 6.52 11.85
C LYS A 111 4.42 6.96 10.71
N TYR A 112 4.97 7.59 9.69
CA TYR A 112 4.21 8.17 8.59
C TYR A 112 4.74 7.66 7.26
N LEU A 113 3.89 7.63 6.24
CA LEU A 113 4.25 7.26 4.88
C LEU A 113 3.92 8.44 3.97
N VAL A 114 4.86 8.82 3.11
CA VAL A 114 4.60 9.74 2.01
C VAL A 114 4.89 9.07 0.68
N THR A 115 3.93 9.18 -0.22
CA THR A 115 4.01 8.64 -1.57
C THR A 115 3.82 9.74 -2.60
N PHE A 116 4.64 9.69 -3.66
CA PHE A 116 4.52 10.58 -4.81
C PHE A 116 4.47 9.74 -6.08
N THR A 117 3.61 10.13 -7.03
CA THR A 117 3.62 9.56 -8.39
C THR A 117 4.38 10.50 -9.31
N VAL A 118 5.57 10.07 -9.73
CA VAL A 118 6.63 10.96 -10.21
C VAL A 118 7.12 10.59 -11.60
N GLY A 119 7.55 11.62 -12.33
CA GLY A 119 8.39 11.52 -13.50
C GLY A 119 9.62 12.42 -13.37
N ILE A 120 10.67 12.08 -14.11
CA ILE A 120 11.99 12.70 -13.99
C ILE A 120 11.98 14.22 -14.21
N LYS A 121 10.99 14.73 -14.98
CA LYS A 121 10.85 16.16 -15.26
C LYS A 121 10.51 16.97 -14.01
N GLN A 122 9.93 16.35 -12.98
CA GLN A 122 9.54 16.99 -11.73
C GLN A 122 10.47 16.66 -10.56
N LYS A 123 11.62 16.01 -10.80
CA LYS A 123 12.52 15.55 -9.74
C LYS A 123 12.94 16.64 -8.74
N HIS A 124 13.17 17.87 -9.22
CA HIS A 124 13.54 18.99 -8.36
C HIS A 124 12.36 19.50 -7.50
N ASN A 125 11.13 19.42 -8.02
CA ASN A 125 9.96 19.76 -7.21
C ASN A 125 9.74 18.71 -6.10
N ILE A 126 9.95 17.43 -6.42
CA ILE A 126 9.92 16.35 -5.43
C ILE A 126 11.04 16.47 -4.41
N ASP A 127 12.26 16.85 -4.81
CA ASP A 127 13.35 17.13 -3.86
C ASP A 127 12.98 18.26 -2.88
N ALA A 128 12.36 19.34 -3.37
CA ALA A 128 11.83 20.40 -2.51
C ALA A 128 10.74 19.90 -1.55
N ALA A 129 9.86 19.00 -2.02
CA ALA A 129 8.82 18.37 -1.21
C ALA A 129 9.43 17.47 -0.12
N VAL A 130 10.32 16.54 -0.49
CA VAL A 130 10.92 15.56 0.42
C VAL A 130 11.64 16.24 1.60
N LYS A 131 12.27 17.40 1.38
CA LYS A 131 12.91 18.20 2.43
C LYS A 131 11.97 18.70 3.53
N LYS A 132 10.65 18.64 3.32
CA LYS A 132 9.63 18.98 4.34
C LYS A 132 9.26 17.81 5.26
N PHE A 133 9.76 16.61 4.98
CA PHE A 133 9.47 15.40 5.74
C PHE A 133 10.71 14.95 6.52
N SER A 134 10.52 14.70 7.83
CA SER A 134 11.57 14.22 8.73
C SER A 134 11.78 12.70 8.61
N ASP A 135 12.76 12.16 9.34
CA ASP A 135 13.06 10.72 9.39
C ASP A 135 11.91 9.84 9.96
N ASP A 136 10.87 10.45 10.54
CA ASP A 136 9.62 9.76 10.91
C ASP A 136 8.79 9.31 9.68
N PHE A 137 9.19 9.69 8.46
CA PHE A 137 8.51 9.34 7.21
C PHE A 137 9.27 8.29 6.41
N THR A 138 8.56 7.23 6.02
CA THR A 138 8.98 6.41 4.88
C THR A 138 8.63 7.15 3.59
N ILE A 139 9.58 7.23 2.66
CA ILE A 139 9.40 7.85 1.33
C ILE A 139 9.28 6.74 0.28
N LEU A 140 8.19 6.78 -0.48
CA LEU A 140 7.90 5.81 -1.54
C LEU A 140 7.56 6.55 -2.84
N LEU A 141 8.31 6.28 -3.90
CA LEU A 141 8.15 6.93 -5.20
C LEU A 141 7.57 5.95 -6.22
N PHE A 142 6.50 6.35 -6.89
CA PHE A 142 5.85 5.63 -7.98
C PHE A 142 6.24 6.22 -9.33
N HIS A 143 7.16 5.57 -10.04
CA HIS A 143 7.77 6.08 -11.28
C HIS A 143 6.95 5.68 -12.49
N TYR A 144 6.17 6.61 -13.02
CA TYR A 144 5.33 6.33 -14.20
C TYR A 144 6.12 6.38 -15.51
N ASP A 145 7.35 6.89 -15.51
CA ASP A 145 8.20 7.04 -16.70
C ASP A 145 9.28 5.94 -16.82
N GLY A 146 9.42 5.10 -15.81
CA GLY A 146 10.40 4.03 -15.80
C GLY A 146 11.80 4.43 -15.32
N LYS A 147 12.00 5.66 -14.85
CA LYS A 147 13.33 6.22 -14.53
C LYS A 147 13.60 6.24 -13.04
N THR A 148 14.39 5.30 -12.54
CA THR A 148 14.70 5.19 -11.11
C THR A 148 16.14 5.60 -10.78
N THR A 149 17.11 5.22 -11.61
CA THR A 149 18.54 5.45 -11.34
C THR A 149 18.93 6.92 -11.45
N GLU A 150 18.26 7.69 -12.31
CA GLU A 150 18.53 9.13 -12.45
C GLU A 150 18.21 9.94 -11.18
N TRP A 151 17.49 9.35 -10.22
CA TRP A 151 17.20 9.95 -8.92
C TRP A 151 18.33 9.77 -7.89
N ASP A 152 19.31 8.91 -8.17
CA ASP A 152 20.46 8.64 -7.28
C ASP A 152 21.36 9.87 -7.09
N GLU A 153 21.14 10.95 -7.85
CA GLU A 153 21.75 12.27 -7.59
C GLU A 153 21.37 12.82 -6.20
N PHE A 154 20.21 12.42 -5.66
CA PHE A 154 19.76 12.81 -4.33
C PHE A 154 20.08 11.72 -3.31
N GLU A 155 20.86 12.03 -2.27
CA GLU A 155 21.23 11.07 -1.23
C GLU A 155 20.02 10.49 -0.48
N TRP A 156 18.95 11.27 -0.31
CA TRP A 156 17.71 10.78 0.29
C TRP A 156 17.02 9.74 -0.61
N SER A 157 17.17 9.84 -1.94
CA SER A 157 16.52 8.92 -2.89
C SER A 157 17.10 7.52 -2.79
N LYS A 158 18.39 7.38 -2.51
CA LYS A 158 19.05 6.07 -2.29
C LYS A 158 18.46 5.30 -1.09
N LYS A 159 17.80 6.02 -0.17
CA LYS A 159 17.12 5.45 1.00
C LYS A 159 15.60 5.30 0.78
N ALA A 160 15.06 5.94 -0.25
CA ALA A 160 13.65 5.85 -0.59
C ALA A 160 13.34 4.52 -1.29
N ILE A 161 12.07 4.15 -1.30
CA ILE A 161 11.60 2.97 -2.03
C ILE A 161 11.10 3.43 -3.40
N HIS A 162 11.56 2.75 -4.45
CA HIS A 162 11.19 3.05 -5.82
C HIS A 162 10.37 1.89 -6.40
N VAL A 163 9.16 2.18 -6.90
CA VAL A 163 8.34 1.23 -7.65
C VAL A 163 8.09 1.81 -9.03
N SER A 164 8.34 1.02 -10.09
CA SER A 164 8.41 1.54 -11.45
C SER A 164 7.63 0.67 -12.42
N VAL A 165 6.54 1.23 -12.95
CA VAL A 165 5.69 0.66 -13.99
C VAL A 165 5.27 1.78 -14.93
N ARG A 166 5.64 1.66 -16.19
CA ARG A 166 5.43 2.72 -17.17
C ARG A 166 3.94 3.01 -17.40
N LYS A 167 3.61 4.29 -17.56
CA LYS A 167 2.30 4.82 -17.94
C LYS A 167 1.17 4.41 -17.00
N GLN A 168 1.47 4.25 -15.70
CA GLN A 168 0.46 3.98 -14.67
C GLN A 168 0.18 5.23 -13.84
N THR A 169 -1.07 5.40 -13.45
CA THR A 169 -1.57 6.52 -12.66
C THR A 169 -1.36 6.29 -11.16
N LYS A 170 -1.45 7.38 -10.38
CA LYS A 170 -1.35 7.37 -8.91
C LYS A 170 -2.24 6.33 -8.25
N TRP A 171 -3.52 6.29 -8.64
CA TRP A 171 -4.49 5.37 -8.03
C TRP A 171 -4.31 3.92 -8.46
N TRP A 172 -3.72 3.67 -9.64
CA TRP A 172 -3.31 2.32 -10.03
C TRP A 172 -2.23 1.78 -9.09
N TYR A 173 -1.22 2.60 -8.78
CA TYR A 173 -0.17 2.25 -7.83
C TYR A 173 -0.71 2.08 -6.42
N ALA A 174 -1.47 3.06 -5.93
CA ALA A 174 -2.04 3.03 -4.59
C ALA A 174 -2.87 1.75 -4.36
N LYS A 175 -3.68 1.34 -5.35
CA LYS A 175 -4.47 0.10 -5.26
C LYS A 175 -3.61 -1.17 -5.14
N ARG A 176 -2.40 -1.19 -5.70
CA ARG A 176 -1.57 -2.41 -5.81
C ARG A 176 -0.47 -2.50 -4.77
N PHE A 177 0.10 -1.36 -4.39
CA PHE A 177 1.25 -1.33 -3.51
C PHE A 177 0.86 -0.90 -2.10
N LEU A 178 -0.12 -0.01 -1.92
CA LEU A 178 -0.56 0.45 -0.60
C LEU A 178 -1.67 -0.41 0.00
N HIS A 179 -1.52 -1.74 -0.02
CA HIS A 179 -2.50 -2.63 0.62
C HIS A 179 -2.64 -2.29 2.12
N PRO A 180 -3.84 -2.27 2.70
CA PRO A 180 -4.05 -1.86 4.10
C PRO A 180 -3.17 -2.63 5.08
N ASP A 181 -2.99 -3.93 4.86
CA ASP A 181 -2.16 -4.78 5.73
C ASP A 181 -0.64 -4.54 5.53
N ILE A 182 -0.20 -3.90 4.44
CA ILE A 182 1.21 -3.50 4.22
C ILE A 182 1.50 -2.14 4.85
N VAL A 183 0.54 -1.22 4.77
CA VAL A 183 0.68 0.13 5.33
C VAL A 183 0.15 0.24 6.76
N ALA A 184 -0.30 -0.87 7.33
CA ALA A 184 -0.83 -0.96 8.68
C ALA A 184 0.08 -0.33 9.75
N PRO A 185 1.42 -0.36 9.68
CA PRO A 185 2.27 0.27 10.70
C PRO A 185 2.24 1.80 10.72
N TYR A 186 1.75 2.46 9.67
CA TYR A 186 1.77 3.92 9.55
C TYR A 186 0.51 4.57 10.11
N ASP A 187 0.66 5.64 10.88
CA ASP A 187 -0.46 6.40 11.44
C ASP A 187 -1.19 7.20 10.36
N TYR A 188 -0.42 7.84 9.47
CA TYR A 188 -0.92 8.65 8.37
C TYR A 188 -0.16 8.37 7.07
N ILE A 189 -0.90 8.34 5.96
CA ILE A 189 -0.44 7.99 4.62
C ILE A 189 -0.76 9.15 3.68
N PHE A 190 0.29 9.80 3.18
CA PHE A 190 0.22 10.91 2.22
C PHE A 190 0.32 10.35 0.80
N ILE A 191 -0.63 10.70 -0.07
CA ILE A 191 -0.70 10.20 -1.45
C ILE A 191 -0.78 11.39 -2.41
N TRP A 192 0.38 11.99 -2.70
CA TRP A 192 0.46 13.31 -3.32
C TRP A 192 0.82 13.26 -4.80
N ASP A 193 0.31 14.24 -5.55
CA ASP A 193 0.77 14.53 -6.91
C ASP A 193 2.14 15.21 -6.89
N GLU A 194 2.84 15.16 -8.01
CA GLU A 194 4.22 15.64 -8.15
C GLU A 194 4.35 17.15 -8.43
N ASP A 195 3.26 17.86 -8.71
CA ASP A 195 3.25 19.26 -9.13
C ASP A 195 2.78 20.23 -8.03
N LEU A 196 3.12 19.88 -6.79
CA LEU A 196 2.79 20.63 -5.59
C LEU A 196 3.99 21.45 -5.09
N GLY A 197 3.85 22.77 -5.00
CA GLY A 197 4.76 23.66 -4.29
C GLY A 197 4.49 23.64 -2.80
N VAL A 198 5.54 23.52 -1.99
CA VAL A 198 5.47 23.25 -0.54
C VAL A 198 6.14 24.34 0.30
N GLU A 199 6.34 25.53 -0.25
CA GLU A 199 7.08 26.63 0.38
C GLU A 199 6.50 26.97 1.77
N HIS A 200 5.17 26.92 1.87
CA HIS A 200 4.40 27.26 3.06
C HIS A 200 3.88 26.05 3.86
N PHE A 201 4.43 24.87 3.58
CA PHE A 201 4.04 23.63 4.23
C PHE A 201 5.13 23.12 5.18
N ASP A 202 4.71 22.64 6.35
CA ASP A 202 5.49 21.90 7.33
C ASP A 202 4.73 20.61 7.73
N ALA A 203 5.33 19.45 7.49
CA ALA A 203 4.66 18.17 7.71
C ALA A 203 4.36 17.88 9.19
N LYS A 204 5.22 18.36 10.10
CA LYS A 204 5.07 18.13 11.54
C LYS A 204 3.94 18.96 12.12
N GLU A 205 3.89 20.25 11.78
CA GLU A 205 2.79 21.14 12.18
C GLU A 205 1.47 20.73 11.51
N TYR A 206 1.51 20.25 10.26
CA TYR A 206 0.34 19.68 9.60
C TYR A 206 -0.23 18.49 10.36
N ILE A 207 0.58 17.47 10.68
CA ILE A 207 0.12 16.29 11.41
C ILE A 207 -0.41 16.66 12.80
N LYS A 208 0.22 17.63 13.48
CA LYS A 208 -0.26 18.16 14.76
C LYS A 208 -1.67 18.74 14.63
N LEU A 209 -1.97 19.48 13.58
CA LEU A 209 -3.30 20.03 13.32
C LEU A 209 -4.32 18.93 12.94
N VAL A 210 -3.92 17.97 12.11
CA VAL A 210 -4.73 16.79 11.77
C VAL A 210 -5.15 16.04 13.04
N LYS A 211 -4.19 15.76 13.93
CA LYS A 211 -4.45 15.11 15.23
C LYS A 211 -5.31 15.98 16.15
N LYS A 212 -5.02 17.29 16.26
CA LYS A 212 -5.78 18.27 17.06
C LYS A 212 -7.26 18.26 16.69
N HIS A 213 -7.55 18.23 15.38
CA HIS A 213 -8.92 18.28 14.85
C HIS A 213 -9.56 16.90 14.67
N GLY A 214 -8.83 15.81 14.94
CA GLY A 214 -9.33 14.43 14.79
C GLY A 214 -9.67 14.09 13.34
N LEU A 215 -8.91 14.62 12.38
CA LEU A 215 -9.10 14.36 10.96
C LEU A 215 -8.53 12.99 10.58
N GLU A 216 -9.36 12.17 9.93
CA GLU A 216 -9.03 10.86 9.40
C GLU A 216 -8.72 10.93 7.90
N ILE A 217 -9.33 11.89 7.20
CA ILE A 217 -9.03 12.21 5.80
C ILE A 217 -8.78 13.71 5.72
N SER A 218 -7.63 14.10 5.22
CA SER A 218 -7.26 15.51 5.20
C SER A 218 -6.46 15.90 3.97
N GLN A 219 -6.32 17.20 3.73
CA GLN A 219 -5.30 17.73 2.83
C GLN A 219 -4.83 19.12 3.32
N PRO A 220 -3.67 19.61 2.89
CA PRO A 220 -3.32 21.01 3.04
C PRO A 220 -4.26 21.93 2.24
N GLY A 221 -4.40 23.19 2.66
CA GLY A 221 -5.09 24.21 1.87
C GLY A 221 -4.38 24.49 0.55
N LEU A 222 -5.12 24.84 -0.50
CA LEU A 222 -4.52 25.33 -1.74
C LEU A 222 -4.39 26.85 -1.74
N ASP A 223 -3.29 27.37 -2.26
CA ASP A 223 -3.12 28.82 -2.46
C ASP A 223 -4.27 29.39 -3.31
N PRO A 224 -5.05 30.37 -2.80
CA PRO A 224 -6.24 30.87 -3.48
C PRO A 224 -5.93 31.66 -4.76
N ARG A 225 -4.67 32.09 -4.95
CA ARG A 225 -4.21 32.89 -6.11
C ARG A 225 -3.95 32.04 -7.35
N ARG A 226 -3.93 30.72 -7.23
CA ARG A 226 -3.72 29.78 -8.35
C ARG A 226 -5.01 29.11 -8.79
N GLY A 227 -4.97 28.54 -9.99
CA GLY A 227 -6.07 27.74 -10.53
C GLY A 227 -6.22 26.42 -9.76
N THR A 228 -7.47 26.06 -9.45
CA THR A 228 -7.84 24.78 -8.83
C THR A 228 -9.11 24.26 -9.49
N THR A 229 -9.25 22.94 -9.51
CA THR A 229 -10.46 22.24 -9.96
C THR A 229 -11.62 22.54 -9.01
N TRP A 230 -11.37 22.46 -7.70
CA TRP A 230 -12.39 22.53 -6.66
C TRP A 230 -12.20 23.80 -5.83
N GLN A 231 -13.10 24.78 -5.97
CA GLN A 231 -12.96 26.05 -5.23
C GLN A 231 -12.99 25.85 -3.70
N MET A 232 -13.66 24.78 -3.23
CA MET A 232 -13.70 24.41 -1.83
C MET A 232 -12.41 23.80 -1.28
N THR A 233 -11.34 23.64 -2.07
CA THR A 233 -10.01 23.27 -1.54
C THR A 233 -9.12 24.47 -1.26
N LYS A 234 -9.54 25.67 -1.70
CA LYS A 234 -8.78 26.90 -1.46
C LYS A 234 -8.71 27.19 0.02
N ARG A 235 -7.50 27.52 0.47
CA ARG A 235 -7.24 27.97 1.82
C ARG A 235 -8.16 29.13 2.18
N ARG A 236 -8.75 29.07 3.38
CA ARG A 236 -9.55 30.12 3.98
C ARG A 236 -8.77 30.79 5.11
N GLY A 237 -8.73 32.12 5.12
CA GLY A 237 -7.97 32.89 6.11
C GLY A 237 -8.67 33.06 7.46
N ASP A 238 -9.96 32.70 7.55
CA ASP A 238 -10.83 32.95 8.69
C ASP A 238 -10.96 31.75 9.66
N ARG A 239 -10.32 30.61 9.36
CA ARG A 239 -10.46 29.36 10.11
C ARG A 239 -9.22 28.47 9.98
N GLU A 240 -9.07 27.50 10.87
CA GLU A 240 -7.96 26.53 10.82
C GLU A 240 -8.24 25.34 9.89
N VAL A 241 -9.51 24.94 9.77
CA VAL A 241 -9.93 23.79 8.95
C VAL A 241 -11.30 24.02 8.30
N HIS A 242 -11.54 23.37 7.15
CA HIS A 242 -12.87 23.29 6.54
C HIS A 242 -13.11 21.97 5.78
N THR A 243 -14.37 21.67 5.47
CA THR A 243 -14.77 20.34 4.97
C THR A 243 -14.64 20.22 3.45
N PHE A 244 -13.57 19.58 2.97
CA PHE A 244 -13.44 18.91 1.68
C PHE A 244 -12.06 18.23 1.62
N VAL A 245 -11.86 17.23 0.75
CA VAL A 245 -10.53 16.73 0.37
C VAL A 245 -10.58 16.33 -1.10
N GLU A 246 -9.66 16.89 -1.88
CA GLU A 246 -9.40 16.53 -3.26
C GLU A 246 -8.35 15.41 -3.34
N ILE A 247 -8.43 14.60 -4.38
CA ILE A 247 -7.55 13.47 -4.65
C ILE A 247 -6.11 13.87 -4.96
N MET A 248 -5.78 15.15 -5.11
CA MET A 248 -4.45 15.66 -5.49
C MET A 248 -3.43 15.53 -4.35
N ALA A 249 -3.77 16.01 -3.14
CA ALA A 249 -2.89 15.98 -1.98
C ALA A 249 -3.51 15.33 -0.72
N PRO A 250 -4.24 14.21 -0.84
CA PRO A 250 -4.91 13.60 0.31
C PRO A 250 -3.91 12.97 1.28
N VAL A 251 -4.32 12.97 2.54
CA VAL A 251 -3.66 12.32 3.67
C VAL A 251 -4.71 11.52 4.41
N PHE A 252 -4.48 10.22 4.54
CA PHE A 252 -5.41 9.29 5.19
C PHE A 252 -4.81 8.77 6.49
N SER A 253 -5.62 8.62 7.53
CA SER A 253 -5.29 7.73 8.62
C SER A 253 -5.28 6.28 8.13
N ARG A 254 -4.64 5.37 8.86
CA ARG A 254 -4.67 3.93 8.55
C ARG A 254 -6.09 3.37 8.39
N ASP A 255 -7.00 3.79 9.25
CA ASP A 255 -8.37 3.26 9.30
C ASP A 255 -9.18 3.77 8.11
N ALA A 256 -9.10 5.07 7.81
CA ALA A 256 -9.73 5.64 6.63
C ALA A 256 -9.15 5.05 5.35
N TRP A 257 -7.83 4.88 5.29
CA TRP A 257 -7.17 4.28 4.12
C TRP A 257 -7.66 2.86 3.86
N ARG A 258 -7.86 2.03 4.89
CA ARG A 258 -8.41 0.68 4.72
C ARG A 258 -9.73 0.70 3.96
N CYS A 259 -10.65 1.58 4.34
CA CYS A 259 -11.92 1.75 3.63
C CYS A 259 -11.73 2.29 2.20
N VAL A 260 -10.92 3.34 2.03
CA VAL A 260 -10.69 3.97 0.71
C VAL A 260 -10.03 2.99 -0.26
N TRP A 261 -9.11 2.14 0.23
CA TRP A 261 -8.47 1.12 -0.57
C TRP A 261 -9.48 0.13 -1.17
N TYR A 262 -10.49 -0.31 -0.39
CA TYR A 262 -11.57 -1.17 -0.90
C TYR A 262 -12.54 -0.44 -1.83
N MET A 263 -12.67 0.88 -1.70
CA MET A 263 -13.46 1.71 -2.61
C MET A 263 -12.83 1.80 -4.01
N ILE A 264 -11.50 1.90 -4.10
CA ILE A 264 -10.79 2.01 -5.38
C ILE A 264 -10.98 0.75 -6.23
N GLN A 265 -11.45 0.95 -7.46
CA GLN A 265 -11.74 -0.11 -8.42
C GLN A 265 -10.48 -0.49 -9.21
N ASN A 266 -10.26 -1.77 -9.46
CA ASN A 266 -9.03 -2.25 -10.13
C ASN A 266 -8.87 -1.74 -11.58
N ASP A 267 -9.99 -1.45 -12.25
CA ASP A 267 -10.09 -1.07 -13.66
C ASP A 267 -10.30 0.44 -13.90
N LEU A 268 -10.56 1.22 -12.83
CA LEU A 268 -10.70 2.68 -12.88
C LEU A 268 -9.46 3.32 -12.28
N VAL A 269 -8.51 3.67 -13.15
CA VAL A 269 -7.14 3.99 -12.74
C VAL A 269 -6.92 5.47 -12.44
N HIS A 270 -7.75 6.38 -12.95
CA HIS A 270 -7.53 7.83 -12.79
C HIS A 270 -8.03 8.38 -11.45
N GLY A 271 -8.94 7.67 -10.77
CA GLY A 271 -9.50 8.06 -9.47
C GLY A 271 -10.43 9.28 -9.48
N TRP A 272 -10.77 9.84 -10.65
CA TRP A 272 -11.71 10.96 -10.75
C TRP A 272 -13.07 10.60 -10.15
N GLY A 273 -13.56 11.46 -9.26
CA GLY A 273 -14.81 11.26 -8.54
C GLY A 273 -14.66 10.63 -7.16
N LEU A 274 -13.49 10.08 -6.82
CA LEU A 274 -13.21 9.59 -5.47
C LEU A 274 -13.39 10.69 -4.42
N ASP A 275 -13.05 11.94 -4.74
CA ASP A 275 -13.18 13.14 -3.90
C ASP A 275 -14.55 13.20 -3.18
N PHE A 276 -15.61 12.90 -3.93
CA PHE A 276 -16.99 12.97 -3.45
C PHE A 276 -17.43 11.73 -2.66
N ALA A 277 -16.69 10.63 -2.78
CA ALA A 277 -16.97 9.38 -2.10
C ALA A 277 -16.13 9.20 -0.82
N LEU A 278 -14.99 9.90 -0.68
CA LEU A 278 -14.08 9.76 0.47
C LEU A 278 -14.79 9.89 1.83
N ARG A 279 -15.77 10.79 1.95
CA ARG A 279 -16.54 10.98 3.20
C ARG A 279 -17.16 9.67 3.72
N LYS A 280 -17.55 8.75 2.84
CA LYS A 280 -18.14 7.45 3.22
C LYS A 280 -17.21 6.60 4.08
N CYS A 281 -15.91 6.85 4.04
CA CYS A 281 -14.89 6.16 4.83
C CYS A 281 -14.62 6.80 6.19
N VAL A 282 -15.32 7.88 6.53
CA VAL A 282 -15.29 8.52 7.86
C VAL A 282 -16.69 8.74 8.44
N ASP A 283 -17.73 8.51 7.64
CA ASP A 283 -19.13 8.46 8.02
C ASP A 283 -19.37 7.21 8.89
N ALA A 284 -19.15 7.30 10.20
CA ALA A 284 -19.58 6.25 11.11
C ALA A 284 -21.12 6.26 11.20
N LEU A 285 -21.77 5.21 10.71
CA LEU A 285 -23.18 4.91 10.92
C LEU A 285 -23.37 4.27 12.31
N THR A 286 -23.00 4.97 13.36
CA THR A 286 -23.25 4.53 14.74
C THR A 286 -24.13 5.52 15.47
N VAL A 287 -24.94 5.04 16.43
CA VAL A 287 -25.81 5.88 17.27
C VAL A 287 -25.01 6.96 18.03
N TYR A 288 -23.72 6.71 18.29
CA TYR A 288 -22.76 7.70 18.83
C TYR A 288 -22.36 8.82 17.86
N SER A 289 -22.58 8.63 16.55
CA SER A 289 -22.24 9.59 15.48
C SER A 289 -23.15 10.83 15.47
N LEU A 290 -24.28 10.80 16.20
CA LEU A 290 -25.08 11.99 16.49
C LEU A 290 -24.29 13.07 17.26
N LEU A 291 -23.17 12.72 17.92
CA LEU A 291 -22.33 13.67 18.65
C LEU A 291 -21.15 14.23 17.82
N LYS A 292 -20.72 13.55 16.75
CA LYS A 292 -19.62 13.99 15.87
C LYS A 292 -19.95 13.68 14.41
N PRO A 293 -20.68 14.56 13.72
CA PRO A 293 -21.01 14.35 12.32
C PRO A 293 -19.75 14.27 11.46
N ALA A 294 -19.78 13.41 10.45
CA ALA A 294 -18.61 13.00 9.68
C ALA A 294 -17.88 14.14 8.94
N HIS A 295 -18.56 15.26 8.67
CA HIS A 295 -17.93 16.50 8.20
C HIS A 295 -16.86 17.07 9.15
N LYS A 296 -16.77 16.55 10.37
CA LYS A 296 -15.74 16.90 11.37
C LYS A 296 -14.47 16.03 11.28
N LYS A 297 -14.49 14.91 10.54
CA LYS A 297 -13.34 13.98 10.39
C LYS A 297 -12.66 14.07 9.02
N ILE A 298 -13.25 14.80 8.08
CA ILE A 298 -12.68 15.07 6.77
C ILE A 298 -12.49 16.57 6.56
N GLY A 299 -11.30 17.01 6.16
CA GLY A 299 -11.11 18.43 5.92
C GLY A 299 -9.75 18.90 5.40
N VAL A 300 -9.78 20.11 4.88
CA VAL A 300 -8.64 20.92 4.49
C VAL A 300 -8.07 21.59 5.75
N VAL A 301 -6.75 21.50 5.94
CA VAL A 301 -6.02 22.21 7.00
C VAL A 301 -5.54 23.55 6.44
N ASP A 302 -6.24 24.63 6.74
CA ASP A 302 -5.98 25.96 6.18
C ASP A 302 -4.69 26.59 6.69
N ALA A 303 -4.26 26.27 7.91
CA ALA A 303 -3.03 26.85 8.48
C ALA A 303 -1.74 26.32 7.82
N GLN A 304 -1.83 25.26 7.01
CA GLN A 304 -0.71 24.66 6.28
C GLN A 304 -1.13 24.52 4.82
N TRP A 305 -0.46 25.19 3.90
CA TRP A 305 -0.92 25.25 2.51
C TRP A 305 0.17 24.98 1.50
N ILE A 306 -0.29 24.55 0.33
CA ILE A 306 0.52 24.17 -0.82
C ILE A 306 0.05 24.93 -2.06
N VAL A 307 0.86 24.91 -3.10
CA VAL A 307 0.62 25.60 -4.37
C VAL A 307 0.45 24.56 -5.47
N HIS A 308 -0.70 24.49 -6.12
CA HIS A 308 -0.85 23.67 -7.32
C HIS A 308 -0.17 24.37 -8.50
N GLN A 309 0.90 23.78 -9.02
CA GLN A 309 1.72 24.36 -10.08
C GLN A 309 1.14 24.08 -11.47
N GLY A 310 0.28 23.06 -11.62
CA GLY A 310 -0.39 22.71 -12.88
C GLY A 310 0.61 22.21 -13.92
N LEU A 311 1.63 21.49 -13.49
CA LEU A 311 2.69 21.03 -14.39
C LEU A 311 2.22 19.78 -15.14
N PRO A 312 2.38 19.71 -16.47
CA PRO A 312 1.92 18.56 -17.24
C PRO A 312 2.60 17.27 -16.81
N SER A 313 1.81 16.30 -16.35
CA SER A 313 2.23 14.94 -16.03
C SER A 313 1.76 13.95 -17.13
N LEU A 314 1.12 12.85 -16.74
CA LEU A 314 0.63 11.74 -17.58
C LEU A 314 -0.31 12.13 -18.72
N GLY A 315 -0.77 13.38 -18.81
CA GLY A 315 -1.65 13.84 -19.89
C GLY A 315 -1.11 13.56 -21.29
N ASN A 316 0.21 13.66 -21.50
CA ASN A 316 0.81 13.41 -22.81
C ASN A 316 1.03 11.92 -23.13
N GLU A 317 0.73 11.00 -22.21
CA GLU A 317 0.92 9.56 -22.40
C GLU A 317 -0.19 8.87 -23.21
N GLY A 318 -1.21 9.63 -23.63
CA GLY A 318 -2.26 9.16 -24.54
C GLY A 318 -1.80 9.00 -26.00
N GLU A 319 -2.73 8.59 -26.86
CA GLU A 319 -2.49 8.50 -28.31
C GLU A 319 -3.10 9.72 -29.02
N ALA A 320 -2.38 10.29 -29.98
CA ALA A 320 -2.96 11.25 -30.91
C ALA A 320 -3.87 10.51 -31.89
N LYS A 321 -5.15 10.91 -31.97
CA LYS A 321 -6.14 10.33 -32.91
C LYS A 321 -6.95 11.46 -33.54
N ASP A 322 -7.20 11.35 -34.84
CA ASP A 322 -8.05 12.29 -35.60
C ASP A 322 -7.68 13.77 -35.39
N GLY A 323 -6.37 14.07 -35.38
CA GLY A 323 -5.86 15.44 -35.14
C GLY A 323 -6.00 15.96 -33.70
N LYS A 324 -6.49 15.14 -32.75
CA LYS A 324 -6.56 15.49 -31.33
C LYS A 324 -5.22 15.19 -30.64
N ALA A 325 -4.78 16.13 -29.80
CA ALA A 325 -3.60 15.95 -28.96
C ALA A 325 -3.81 14.81 -27.93
N PRO A 326 -2.74 14.07 -27.55
CA PRO A 326 -2.79 12.94 -26.61
C PRO A 326 -3.58 13.20 -25.31
N TRP A 327 -3.40 14.37 -24.71
CA TRP A 327 -4.06 14.75 -23.45
C TRP A 327 -5.58 14.81 -23.54
N LYS A 328 -6.15 15.02 -24.74
CA LYS A 328 -7.60 14.98 -24.93
C LYS A 328 -8.14 13.56 -24.70
N GLY A 329 -7.44 12.54 -25.22
CA GLY A 329 -7.81 11.14 -25.03
C GLY A 329 -7.75 10.70 -23.57
N VAL A 330 -6.68 11.10 -22.85
CA VAL A 330 -6.55 10.86 -21.41
C VAL A 330 -7.70 11.52 -20.65
N ARG A 331 -7.98 12.80 -20.92
CA ARG A 331 -9.06 13.54 -20.26
C ARG A 331 -10.45 12.94 -20.52
N ASP A 332 -10.70 12.47 -21.75
CA ASP A 332 -11.94 11.78 -22.09
C ASP A 332 -12.07 10.45 -21.34
N ARG A 333 -10.96 9.71 -21.16
CA ARG A 333 -10.95 8.51 -20.32
C ARG A 333 -11.23 8.85 -18.85
N CYS A 334 -10.63 9.91 -18.29
CA CYS A 334 -10.90 10.35 -16.93
C CYS A 334 -12.39 10.62 -16.70
N ARG A 335 -13.03 11.36 -17.62
CA ARG A 335 -14.48 11.65 -17.55
C ARG A 335 -15.33 10.38 -17.60
N LYS A 336 -15.02 9.46 -18.52
CA LYS A 336 -15.72 8.17 -18.62
C LYS A 336 -15.58 7.36 -17.34
N GLU A 337 -14.37 7.27 -16.77
CA GLU A 337 -14.15 6.57 -15.51
C GLU A 337 -14.91 7.18 -14.34
N TRP A 338 -14.98 8.51 -14.27
CA TRP A 338 -15.80 9.19 -13.26
C TRP A 338 -17.28 8.83 -13.39
N THR A 339 -17.87 8.91 -14.59
CA THR A 339 -19.27 8.51 -14.82
C THR A 339 -19.52 7.04 -14.46
N MET A 340 -18.60 6.14 -14.81
CA MET A 340 -18.68 4.73 -14.42
C MET A 340 -18.61 4.55 -12.91
N PHE A 341 -17.69 5.24 -12.22
CA PHE A 341 -17.56 5.17 -10.76
C PHE A 341 -18.84 5.65 -10.06
N GLN A 342 -19.38 6.81 -10.45
CA GLN A 342 -20.64 7.32 -9.91
C GLN A 342 -21.79 6.34 -10.10
N SER A 343 -21.89 5.75 -11.30
CA SER A 343 -22.92 4.76 -11.61
C SER A 343 -22.77 3.50 -10.75
N ARG A 344 -21.54 3.00 -10.55
CA ARG A 344 -21.26 1.83 -9.69
C ARG A 344 -21.64 2.09 -8.24
N VAL A 345 -21.27 3.24 -7.70
CA VAL A 345 -21.61 3.63 -6.32
C VAL A 345 -23.13 3.70 -6.17
N ALA A 346 -23.82 4.46 -7.02
CA ALA A 346 -25.28 4.62 -6.94
C ALA A 346 -26.03 3.27 -7.07
N ASN A 347 -25.61 2.42 -8.01
CA ASN A 347 -26.21 1.09 -8.19
C ASN A 347 -25.96 0.17 -6.98
N ALA A 348 -24.74 0.17 -6.43
CA ALA A 348 -24.40 -0.63 -5.25
C ALA A 348 -25.18 -0.18 -4.01
N GLU A 349 -25.32 1.13 -3.79
CA GLU A 349 -26.14 1.66 -2.70
C GLU A 349 -27.60 1.29 -2.84
N LYS A 350 -28.18 1.47 -4.03
CA LYS A 350 -29.56 1.08 -4.31
C LYS A 350 -29.78 -0.42 -4.07
N ALA A 351 -28.85 -1.27 -4.51
CA ALA A 351 -28.92 -2.71 -4.29
C ALA A 351 -28.82 -3.07 -2.80
N TYR A 352 -27.92 -2.41 -2.06
CA TYR A 352 -27.74 -2.61 -0.63
C TYR A 352 -28.99 -2.22 0.17
N PHE A 353 -29.53 -1.01 -0.03
CA PHE A 353 -30.74 -0.56 0.66
C PHE A 353 -31.94 -1.47 0.37
N LYS A 354 -32.11 -1.90 -0.89
CA LYS A 354 -33.11 -2.91 -1.26
C LYS A 354 -32.92 -4.23 -0.50
N SER A 355 -31.67 -4.67 -0.32
CA SER A 355 -31.37 -5.94 0.38
C SER A 355 -31.71 -5.92 1.87
N ILE A 356 -31.72 -4.73 2.49
CA ILE A 356 -32.08 -4.55 3.91
C ILE A 356 -33.51 -3.99 4.10
N GLY A 357 -34.32 -3.95 3.03
CA GLY A 357 -35.72 -3.51 3.09
C GLY A 357 -35.92 -2.00 3.31
N VAL A 358 -34.88 -1.18 3.08
CA VAL A 358 -34.96 0.29 3.17
C VAL A 358 -35.21 0.85 1.78
N ASP A 359 -36.25 1.66 1.61
CA ASP A 359 -36.47 2.41 0.36
C ASP A 359 -35.61 3.69 0.38
N PRO A 360 -34.66 3.87 -0.56
CA PRO A 360 -33.84 5.07 -0.64
C PRO A 360 -34.65 6.36 -0.85
N SER A 361 -35.85 6.28 -1.42
CA SER A 361 -36.72 7.45 -1.64
C SER A 361 -37.24 8.06 -0.33
N ASN A 362 -37.26 7.27 0.76
CA ASN A 362 -37.60 7.74 2.11
C ASN A 362 -36.43 8.42 2.84
N LEU A 363 -35.21 8.39 2.28
CA LEU A 363 -34.01 9.03 2.85
C LEU A 363 -33.75 10.43 2.28
N THR A 364 -34.41 10.80 1.17
CA THR A 364 -34.23 12.09 0.49
C THR A 364 -35.08 13.24 1.05
N SER A 365 -35.76 13.07 2.18
CA SER A 365 -36.67 14.06 2.77
C SER A 365 -36.14 14.82 4.00
N HIS A 366 -34.82 14.92 4.20
CA HIS A 366 -34.24 15.74 5.28
C HIS A 366 -33.01 16.54 4.87
#